data_AF-A0A8T4V7Y2-F1
#
_entry.id   AF-A0A8T4V7Y2-F1
#
_cell.length_a   1.000
_cell.length_b   1.000
_cell.length_c   1.000
_cell.angle_alpha   90.00
_cell.angle_beta   90.00
_cell.angle_gamma   90.00
#
_symmetry.space_group_name_H-M   'P 1'
#
loop_
_entity.id
_entity.type
_entity.pdbx_description
1 polymer ?
#
loop_
_entity_poly.entity_id
_entity_poly.type
_entity_poly.pdbx_seq_one_letter_code
_entity_poly.pdbx_strand_id
1 'polypeptide(L)'
;MINLINNNDISERVGELQDQGLSNPQIYNSLKKEGYNSVQIDDAINQKQLTAQENTEETSGLDEAPEPGLKPSLMNEPDEPQGSTTSSSNGGFGGGFSGVTFHGDFQGSRSGLDDVETLIEQIIDEKWKTTIDRIGNLDVWKERVRTDVVSIKQELIRLEHRFENIEKAVLGKISQYDRNIVNIGNEMKVLEQVFQKIMTPLTTNIKELSRITKELKGEK
;
A
#
# COMPACT_ATOMS: atom_id res chain seq x y z
N MET A 1 5.34 -28.66 18.82
CA MET A 1 4.42 -28.43 17.69
C MET A 1 4.59 -26.98 17.27
N ILE A 2 5.18 -26.75 16.10
CA ILE A 2 5.37 -25.41 15.55
C ILE A 2 4.05 -25.09 14.84
N ASN A 3 3.23 -24.21 15.41
CA ASN A 3 2.05 -23.72 14.72
C ASN A 3 2.53 -22.87 13.54
N LEU A 4 2.37 -23.44 12.35
CA LEU A 4 2.39 -22.70 11.09
C LEU A 4 1.18 -21.77 11.12
N ILE A 5 1.39 -20.57 11.66
CA ILE A 5 0.44 -19.47 11.54
C ILE A 5 0.45 -19.08 10.06
N ASN A 6 -0.59 -19.51 9.35
CA ASN A 6 -0.82 -19.13 7.96
C ASN A 6 -1.12 -17.63 7.91
N ASN A 7 -0.50 -16.90 6.96
CA ASN A 7 -0.77 -15.47 6.73
C ASN A 7 -2.28 -15.16 6.50
N ASN A 8 -3.06 -16.18 6.14
CA ASN A 8 -4.51 -16.07 5.97
C ASN A 8 -5.26 -15.85 7.30
N ASP A 9 -4.74 -16.40 8.41
CA ASP A 9 -5.35 -16.33 9.76
C ASP A 9 -5.21 -14.90 10.35
N ILE A 10 -4.06 -14.26 10.09
CA ILE A 10 -3.79 -12.88 10.53
C ILE A 10 -4.70 -11.89 9.80
N SER A 11 -4.92 -12.09 8.50
CA SER A 11 -5.82 -11.25 7.70
C SER A 11 -7.27 -11.36 8.18
N GLU A 12 -7.73 -12.57 8.53
CA GLU A 12 -9.05 -12.80 9.11
C GLU A 12 -9.20 -12.11 10.47
N ARG A 13 -8.20 -12.26 11.35
CA ARG A 13 -8.17 -11.62 12.67
C ARG A 13 -8.15 -10.09 12.61
N VAL A 14 -7.42 -9.51 11.66
CA VAL A 14 -7.45 -8.05 11.41
C VAL A 14 -8.86 -7.60 11.04
N GLY A 15 -9.56 -8.36 10.20
CA GLY A 15 -10.95 -8.07 9.83
C GLY A 15 -11.90 -8.08 11.02
N GLU A 16 -11.83 -9.11 11.88
CA GLU A 16 -12.65 -9.19 13.09
C GLU A 16 -12.45 -7.99 14.03
N LEU A 17 -11.20 -7.54 14.19
CA LEU A 17 -10.87 -6.40 15.05
C LEU A 17 -11.27 -5.06 14.43
N GLN A 18 -11.26 -4.95 13.10
CA GLN A 18 -11.79 -3.80 12.37
C GLN A 18 -13.32 -3.73 12.48
N ASP A 19 -14.02 -4.86 12.38
CA ASP A 19 -15.47 -4.94 12.58
C ASP A 19 -15.90 -4.57 14.00
N GLN A 20 -15.01 -4.80 14.99
CA GLN A 20 -15.16 -4.34 16.36
C GLN A 20 -14.88 -2.84 16.55
N GLY A 21 -14.50 -2.12 15.48
CA GLY A 21 -14.24 -0.69 15.49
C GLY A 21 -12.90 -0.28 16.11
N LEU A 22 -11.96 -1.22 16.27
CA LEU A 22 -10.62 -0.87 16.75
C LEU A 22 -9.82 -0.15 15.67
N SER A 23 -9.02 0.84 16.10
CA SER A 23 -8.10 1.54 15.20
C SER A 23 -6.89 0.67 14.85
N ASN A 24 -6.31 0.86 13.66
CA ASN A 24 -5.10 0.16 13.20
C ASN A 24 -3.96 0.07 14.25
N PRO A 25 -3.61 1.12 15.02
CA PRO A 25 -2.60 1.01 16.08
C PRO A 25 -3.04 0.14 17.27
N GLN A 26 -4.34 0.03 17.57
CA GLN A 26 -4.86 -0.87 18.60
C GLN A 26 -4.86 -2.32 18.12
N ILE A 27 -5.23 -2.55 16.86
CA ILE A 27 -5.15 -3.85 16.19
C ILE A 27 -3.72 -4.37 16.21
N TYR A 28 -2.75 -3.52 15.85
CA TYR A 28 -1.34 -3.84 15.87
C TYR A 28 -0.85 -4.32 17.24
N ASN A 29 -1.24 -3.60 18.31
CA ASN A 29 -0.87 -3.98 19.67
C ASN A 29 -1.57 -5.25 20.16
N SER A 30 -2.79 -5.54 19.71
CA SER A 30 -3.49 -6.79 20.04
C SER A 30 -2.82 -7.99 19.36
N LEU A 31 -2.54 -7.89 18.06
CA LEU A 31 -1.91 -8.96 17.29
C LEU A 31 -0.47 -9.22 17.74
N LYS A 32 0.27 -8.18 18.10
CA LYS A 32 1.60 -8.35 18.69
C LYS A 32 1.57 -9.11 20.02
N LYS A 33 0.53 -8.91 20.86
CA LYS A 33 0.32 -9.68 22.10
C LYS A 33 -0.08 -11.13 21.83
N GLU A 34 -0.77 -11.39 20.73
CA GLU A 34 -1.15 -12.72 20.26
C GLU A 34 0.05 -13.48 19.64
N GLY A 35 1.20 -12.81 19.45
CA GLY A 35 2.47 -13.44 19.05
C GLY A 35 2.79 -13.30 17.56
N TYR A 36 2.04 -12.47 16.82
CA TYR A 36 2.29 -12.24 15.39
C TYR A 36 3.48 -11.29 15.15
N ASN A 37 4.18 -11.49 14.03
CA ASN A 37 5.31 -10.65 13.63
C ASN A 37 4.81 -9.33 13.03
N SER A 38 5.44 -8.21 13.40
CA SER A 38 5.17 -6.87 12.87
C SER A 38 5.00 -6.82 11.35
N VAL A 39 5.87 -7.51 10.59
CA VAL A 39 5.79 -7.52 9.12
C VAL A 39 4.51 -8.18 8.61
N GLN A 40 4.05 -9.24 9.28
CA GLN A 40 2.82 -9.96 8.90
C GLN A 40 1.57 -9.16 9.28
N ILE A 41 1.62 -8.42 10.38
CA ILE A 41 0.55 -7.54 10.83
C ILE A 41 0.38 -6.38 9.84
N ASP A 42 1.48 -5.74 9.45
CA ASP A 42 1.45 -4.59 8.54
C ASP A 42 0.95 -5.00 7.15
N ASP A 43 1.38 -6.16 6.63
CA ASP A 43 0.92 -6.69 5.36
C ASP A 43 -0.59 -7.01 5.39
N ALA A 44 -1.08 -7.65 6.47
CA ALA A 44 -2.49 -7.99 6.65
C ALA A 44 -3.40 -6.74 6.76
N ILE A 45 -2.97 -5.71 7.50
CA ILE A 45 -3.73 -4.45 7.64
C ILE A 45 -3.82 -3.73 6.30
N ASN A 46 -2.70 -3.64 5.56
CA ASN A 46 -2.68 -3.01 4.25
C ASN A 46 -3.51 -3.79 3.24
N GLN A 47 -3.42 -5.11 3.24
CA GLN A 47 -4.20 -5.98 2.37
C GLN A 47 -5.71 -5.81 2.60
N LYS A 48 -6.16 -5.79 3.86
CA LYS A 48 -7.57 -5.58 4.19
C LYS A 48 -8.07 -4.19 3.79
N GLN A 49 -7.27 -3.16 4.03
CA GLN A 49 -7.61 -1.79 3.65
C GLN A 49 -7.73 -1.62 2.12
N LEU A 50 -6.91 -2.32 1.35
CA LEU A 50 -7.01 -2.38 -0.12
C LEU A 50 -8.26 -3.14 -0.58
N THR A 51 -8.58 -4.29 0.04
CA THR A 51 -9.78 -5.07 -0.32
C THR A 51 -11.10 -4.44 0.13
N ALA A 52 -11.09 -3.63 1.18
CA ALA A 52 -12.25 -2.84 1.60
C ALA A 52 -12.61 -1.75 0.57
N GLN A 53 -11.65 -1.37 -0.30
CA GLN A 53 -11.85 -0.43 -1.39
C GLN A 53 -12.27 -1.12 -2.71
N GLU A 54 -12.22 -2.46 -2.77
CA GLU A 54 -12.50 -3.26 -3.98
C GLU A 54 -13.85 -4.00 -3.92
N ASN A 55 -14.56 -3.97 -2.78
CA ASN A 55 -15.89 -4.60 -2.62
C ASN A 55 -17.07 -3.62 -2.62
N THR A 56 -16.83 -2.34 -2.90
CA THR A 56 -17.89 -1.38 -3.12
C THR A 56 -17.92 -1.02 -4.60
N GLU A 57 -18.91 -1.58 -5.29
CA GLU A 57 -19.59 -1.05 -6.50
C GLU A 57 -19.53 -1.90 -7.78
N GLU A 58 -20.41 -2.90 -7.84
CA GLU A 58 -21.46 -3.08 -8.87
C GLU A 58 -22.62 -3.82 -8.14
N THR A 59 -23.83 -3.31 -7.85
CA THR A 59 -24.64 -2.21 -8.37
C THR A 59 -25.62 -1.73 -7.29
N SER A 60 -26.01 -0.44 -7.35
CA SER A 60 -27.09 0.26 -6.61
C SER A 60 -26.65 1.19 -5.49
N GLY A 61 -26.53 2.48 -5.84
CA GLY A 61 -26.94 3.56 -4.94
C GLY A 61 -25.97 4.73 -4.79
N LEU A 62 -26.01 5.65 -5.77
CA LEU A 62 -25.96 7.12 -5.62
C LEU A 62 -24.78 7.77 -4.88
N ASP A 63 -24.15 8.71 -5.61
CA ASP A 63 -23.51 9.95 -5.13
C ASP A 63 -22.30 9.77 -4.18
N GLU A 64 -21.25 10.55 -4.17
CA GLU A 64 -20.77 11.73 -4.88
C GLU A 64 -19.44 12.01 -4.15
N ALA A 65 -18.32 12.19 -4.85
CA ALA A 65 -17.14 12.80 -4.24
C ALA A 65 -16.22 13.42 -5.28
N PRO A 66 -15.73 14.63 -4.99
CA PRO A 66 -14.29 14.79 -5.04
C PRO A 66 -13.69 15.50 -3.80
N GLU A 67 -12.52 14.98 -3.42
CA GLU A 67 -11.39 15.65 -2.73
C GLU A 67 -11.59 16.07 -1.25
N PRO A 68 -10.55 16.54 -0.48
CA PRO A 68 -9.10 16.73 -0.74
C PRO A 68 -8.18 16.24 0.43
N GLY A 69 -6.85 16.41 0.34
CA GLY A 69 -6.07 16.84 1.54
C GLY A 69 -4.70 16.21 1.86
N LEU A 70 -3.64 16.88 1.41
CA LEU A 70 -2.35 17.24 2.07
C LEU A 70 -1.77 16.40 3.26
N LYS A 71 -0.49 16.02 3.10
CA LYS A 71 0.55 15.58 4.08
C LYS A 71 0.90 16.69 5.11
N PRO A 72 1.62 16.50 6.27
CA PRO A 72 2.83 15.66 6.48
C PRO A 72 3.10 14.99 7.86
N SER A 73 4.12 14.13 7.90
CA SER A 73 4.68 13.32 9.01
C SER A 73 5.62 14.06 9.98
N LEU A 74 5.77 13.55 11.22
CA LEU A 74 6.95 13.61 12.14
C LEU A 74 6.67 12.62 13.31
N MET A 75 7.17 11.38 13.31
CA MET A 75 8.52 10.83 13.59
C MET A 75 8.84 10.69 15.10
N ASN A 76 9.25 9.46 15.42
CA ASN A 76 9.25 8.76 16.69
C ASN A 76 10.60 8.85 17.45
N GLU A 77 10.49 8.51 18.74
CA GLU A 77 11.42 7.94 19.74
C GLU A 77 12.63 7.11 19.26
N PRO A 78 13.63 6.86 20.15
CA PRO A 78 13.90 5.46 20.49
C PRO A 78 14.40 5.12 21.93
N ASP A 79 14.20 3.82 22.23
CA ASP A 79 14.33 2.99 23.46
C ASP A 79 15.73 2.62 24.01
N GLU A 80 15.66 2.01 25.22
CA GLU A 80 16.61 1.42 26.20
C GLU A 80 17.62 0.32 25.76
N PRO A 81 18.41 -0.22 26.72
CA PRO A 81 18.57 -1.68 26.84
C PRO A 81 18.50 -2.27 28.28
N GLN A 82 17.99 -3.52 28.39
CA GLN A 82 18.06 -4.40 29.59
C GLN A 82 19.19 -5.45 29.51
N GLY A 83 19.71 -5.87 30.67
CA GLY A 83 20.76 -6.89 30.83
C GLY A 83 20.36 -8.10 31.67
N SER A 84 21.26 -9.09 31.77
CA SER A 84 21.20 -10.20 32.74
C SER A 84 22.60 -10.78 33.07
N THR A 85 22.68 -11.45 34.23
CA THR A 85 23.83 -11.80 35.10
C THR A 85 24.52 -13.14 34.73
N THR A 86 25.73 -13.54 35.20
CA THR A 86 26.07 -14.02 36.57
C THR A 86 27.58 -14.45 36.70
N SER A 87 28.24 -14.10 37.83
CA SER A 87 29.34 -14.74 38.63
C SER A 87 30.64 -15.33 38.01
N SER A 88 31.84 -14.92 38.49
CA SER A 88 32.54 -15.45 39.71
C SER A 88 34.05 -15.04 39.84
N SER A 89 34.56 -15.10 41.09
CA SER A 89 35.97 -15.24 41.56
C SER A 89 36.83 -14.03 42.02
N ASN A 90 36.88 -13.88 43.35
CA ASN A 90 38.05 -13.89 44.27
C ASN A 90 39.35 -13.11 43.97
N GLY A 91 39.75 -12.23 44.91
CA GLY A 91 41.12 -11.75 45.12
C GLY A 91 41.19 -10.41 45.86
N GLY A 92 41.51 -10.42 47.15
CA GLY A 92 41.51 -9.23 48.01
C GLY A 92 42.82 -8.45 48.10
N PHE A 93 42.72 -7.19 48.54
CA PHE A 93 43.68 -6.29 49.23
C PHE A 93 42.82 -5.03 49.50
N GLY A 94 42.72 -4.37 50.65
CA GLY A 94 43.58 -4.26 51.81
C GLY A 94 43.67 -2.76 52.16
N GLY A 95 42.84 -2.28 53.10
CA GLY A 95 43.14 -1.09 53.91
C GLY A 95 42.53 0.27 53.51
N GLY A 96 41.81 0.88 54.46
CA GLY A 96 42.06 2.27 54.83
C GLY A 96 41.03 3.35 54.47
N PHE A 97 40.41 3.91 55.52
CA PHE A 97 39.97 5.30 55.69
C PHE A 97 38.61 5.79 55.13
N SER A 98 37.70 6.00 56.09
CA SER A 98 36.94 7.21 56.44
C SER A 98 36.32 8.11 55.36
N GLY A 99 34.98 8.17 55.43
CA GLY A 99 34.22 9.41 55.65
C GLY A 99 34.44 10.56 54.69
N VAL A 100 33.57 10.69 53.67
CA VAL A 100 33.39 11.95 52.96
C VAL A 100 32.31 12.76 53.68
N THR A 101 32.81 13.69 54.49
CA THR A 101 32.08 14.87 54.97
C THR A 101 32.01 15.87 53.81
N PHE A 102 30.81 16.35 53.54
CA PHE A 102 30.57 17.46 52.61
C PHE A 102 30.90 18.78 53.31
N HIS A 103 31.94 19.49 52.88
CA HIS A 103 32.07 20.96 52.98
C HIS A 103 33.10 21.45 51.97
N GLY A 104 32.74 22.50 51.24
CA GLY A 104 33.46 22.97 50.06
C GLY A 104 34.71 23.77 50.34
N ASP A 105 35.51 23.95 49.29
CA ASP A 105 36.14 25.22 48.99
C ASP A 105 36.45 25.31 47.49
N PHE A 106 36.04 26.42 46.89
CA PHE A 106 36.32 26.78 45.51
C PHE A 106 37.68 27.47 45.47
N GLN A 107 38.76 26.73 45.23
CA GLN A 107 40.04 27.32 44.83
C GLN A 107 40.94 26.30 44.12
N GLY A 108 41.14 26.47 42.81
CA GLY A 108 42.07 25.67 42.01
C GLY A 108 41.52 25.15 40.68
N SER A 109 40.95 26.04 39.84
CA SER A 109 40.77 25.76 38.41
C SER A 109 42.14 25.54 37.76
N ARG A 110 42.53 24.28 37.56
CA ARG A 110 43.42 23.83 36.48
C ARG A 110 43.42 22.31 36.28
N SER A 111 43.14 21.48 37.29
CA SER A 111 43.10 20.01 37.10
C SER A 111 41.77 19.46 36.58
N GLY A 112 40.64 20.14 36.84
CA GLY A 112 39.34 19.68 36.33
C GLY A 112 39.17 19.84 34.81
N LEU A 113 39.99 20.67 34.16
CA LEU A 113 39.98 20.80 32.70
C LEU A 113 40.69 19.61 32.05
N ASP A 114 41.80 19.14 32.63
CA ASP A 114 42.56 17.99 32.11
C ASP A 114 41.76 16.67 32.28
N ASP A 115 41.05 16.52 33.41
CA ASP A 115 40.17 15.37 33.65
C ASP A 115 38.94 15.40 32.72
N VAL A 116 38.38 16.60 32.48
CA VAL A 116 37.27 16.77 31.53
C VAL A 116 37.75 16.60 30.08
N GLU A 117 38.95 17.03 29.73
CA GLU A 117 39.55 16.83 28.41
C GLU A 117 39.82 15.34 28.14
N THR A 118 40.35 14.61 29.13
CA THR A 118 40.54 13.16 29.03
C THR A 118 39.21 12.41 28.90
N LEU A 119 38.18 12.82 29.66
CA LEU A 119 36.82 12.27 29.54
C LEU A 119 36.21 12.60 28.17
N ILE A 120 36.48 13.79 27.62
CA ILE A 120 36.01 14.21 26.30
C ILE A 120 36.71 13.42 25.20
N GLU A 121 38.03 13.22 25.27
CA GLU A 121 38.77 12.44 24.27
C GLU A 121 38.30 10.98 24.23
N GLN A 122 38.09 10.35 25.38
CA GLN A 122 37.57 8.99 25.45
C GLN A 122 36.14 8.89 24.91
N ILE A 123 35.27 9.85 25.22
CA ILE A 123 33.90 9.90 24.68
C ILE A 123 33.94 10.14 23.17
N ILE A 124 34.81 11.02 22.66
CA ILE A 124 34.94 11.29 21.22
C ILE A 124 35.38 10.02 20.50
N ASP A 125 36.42 9.32 20.98
CA ASP A 125 36.91 8.08 20.36
C ASP A 125 35.85 6.97 20.37
N GLU A 126 35.13 6.81 21.47
CA GLU A 126 34.03 5.84 21.59
C GLU A 126 32.90 6.16 20.60
N LYS A 127 32.54 7.44 20.47
CA LYS A 127 31.51 7.90 19.52
C LYS A 127 31.98 7.80 18.06
N TRP A 128 33.24 8.11 17.77
CA TRP A 128 33.81 7.99 16.42
C TRP A 128 33.87 6.54 15.95
N LYS A 129 34.29 5.62 16.82
CA LYS A 129 34.32 4.18 16.52
C LYS A 129 32.91 3.62 16.27
N THR A 130 31.95 3.97 17.12
CA THR A 130 30.55 3.57 16.93
C THR A 130 29.95 4.13 15.63
N THR A 131 30.39 5.32 15.22
CA THR A 131 29.94 5.97 13.98
C THR A 131 30.55 5.29 12.77
N ILE A 132 31.84 4.91 12.82
CA ILE A 132 32.51 4.17 11.74
C ILE A 132 31.91 2.77 11.57
N ASP A 133 31.56 2.08 12.66
CA ASP A 133 30.91 0.76 12.61
C ASP A 133 29.52 0.83 11.97
N ARG A 134 28.79 1.95 12.15
CA ARG A 134 27.52 2.22 11.45
C ARG A 134 27.72 2.56 9.97
N ILE A 135 28.85 3.18 9.61
CA ILE A 135 29.23 3.51 8.23
C ILE A 135 29.69 2.28 7.45
N GLY A 136 30.13 1.20 8.10
CA GLY A 136 30.41 -0.09 7.46
C GLY A 136 29.22 -0.67 6.68
N ASN A 137 28.00 -0.16 6.91
CA ASN A 137 26.80 -0.49 6.16
C ASN A 137 26.69 0.26 4.80
N LEU A 138 27.60 1.18 4.48
CA LEU A 138 27.54 1.97 3.24
C LEU A 138 27.80 1.12 2.00
N ASP A 139 28.71 0.14 2.07
CA ASP A 139 28.99 -0.76 0.96
C ASP A 139 27.81 -1.72 0.72
N VAL A 140 27.19 -2.21 1.79
CA VAL A 140 25.98 -3.05 1.70
C VAL A 140 24.80 -2.24 1.14
N TRP A 141 24.63 -1.00 1.61
CA TRP A 141 23.60 -0.10 1.08
C TRP A 141 23.83 0.23 -0.39
N LYS A 142 25.07 0.51 -0.78
CA LYS A 142 25.44 0.78 -2.18
C LYS A 142 25.15 -0.42 -3.08
N GLU A 143 25.47 -1.63 -2.63
CA GLU A 143 25.20 -2.84 -3.41
C GLU A 143 23.69 -3.13 -3.50
N ARG A 144 22.94 -2.89 -2.41
CA ARG A 144 21.48 -2.95 -2.42
C ARG A 144 20.88 -1.96 -3.42
N VAL A 145 21.24 -0.68 -3.33
CA VAL A 145 20.75 0.35 -4.26
C VAL A 145 21.13 0.04 -5.71
N ARG A 146 22.35 -0.47 -5.95
CA ARG A 146 22.77 -0.89 -7.30
C ARG A 146 21.87 -2.03 -7.80
N THR A 147 21.57 -3.01 -6.96
CA THR A 147 20.69 -4.13 -7.29
C THR A 147 19.27 -3.64 -7.57
N ASP A 148 18.74 -2.79 -6.71
CA ASP A 148 17.40 -2.20 -6.86
C ASP A 148 17.28 -1.40 -8.15
N VAL A 149 18.29 -0.58 -8.49
CA VAL A 149 18.33 0.18 -9.75
C VAL A 149 18.37 -0.75 -10.96
N VAL A 150 19.09 -1.88 -10.89
CA VAL A 150 19.09 -2.88 -11.97
C VAL A 150 17.73 -3.54 -12.09
N SER A 151 17.07 -3.88 -10.98
CA SER A 151 15.73 -4.45 -10.98
C SER A 151 14.71 -3.48 -11.59
N ILE A 152 14.74 -2.20 -11.19
CA ILE A 152 13.87 -1.14 -11.72
C ILE A 152 14.07 -0.98 -13.22
N LYS A 153 15.32 -0.99 -13.71
CA LYS A 153 15.59 -0.95 -15.16
C LYS A 153 14.96 -2.13 -15.89
N GLN A 154 15.05 -3.32 -15.32
CA GLN A 154 14.48 -4.51 -15.93
C GLN A 154 12.94 -4.45 -15.93
N GLU A 155 12.33 -3.95 -14.88
CA GLU A 155 10.89 -3.73 -14.80
C GLU A 155 10.41 -2.67 -15.78
N LEU A 156 11.18 -1.58 -15.97
CA LEU A 156 10.87 -0.55 -16.96
C LEU A 156 10.87 -1.12 -18.38
N ILE A 157 11.87 -1.94 -18.73
CA ILE A 157 11.93 -2.64 -20.03
C ILE A 157 10.73 -3.59 -20.18
N ARG A 158 10.35 -4.32 -19.12
CA ARG A 158 9.16 -5.17 -19.15
C ARG A 158 7.88 -4.35 -19.32
N LEU A 159 7.79 -3.18 -18.69
CA LEU A 159 6.65 -2.29 -18.79
C LEU A 159 6.53 -1.71 -20.20
N GLU A 160 7.64 -1.30 -20.80
CA GLU A 160 7.71 -0.87 -22.20
C GLU A 160 7.17 -1.95 -23.13
N HIS A 161 7.66 -3.19 -23.03
CA HIS A 161 7.16 -4.30 -23.85
C HIS A 161 5.67 -4.61 -23.60
N ARG A 162 5.19 -4.50 -22.35
CA ARG A 162 3.76 -4.65 -22.06
C ARG A 162 2.94 -3.54 -22.71
N PHE A 163 3.43 -2.30 -22.69
CA PHE A 163 2.78 -1.16 -23.34
C PHE A 163 2.70 -1.35 -24.86
N GLU A 164 3.79 -1.75 -25.51
CA GLU A 164 3.80 -2.06 -26.95
C GLU A 164 2.78 -3.16 -27.32
N ASN A 165 2.68 -4.20 -26.49
CA ASN A 165 1.71 -5.28 -26.71
C ASN A 165 0.27 -4.80 -26.52
N ILE A 166 0.02 -3.94 -25.53
CA ILE A 166 -1.28 -3.32 -25.32
C ILE A 166 -1.63 -2.41 -26.50
N GLU A 167 -0.71 -1.57 -26.97
CA GLU A 167 -0.92 -0.70 -28.14
C GLU A 167 -1.34 -1.51 -29.37
N LYS A 168 -0.60 -2.60 -29.66
CA LYS A 168 -0.94 -3.52 -30.76
C LYS A 168 -2.31 -4.18 -30.56
N ALA A 169 -2.60 -4.65 -29.35
CA ALA A 169 -3.88 -5.30 -29.03
C ALA A 169 -5.06 -4.31 -29.13
N VAL A 170 -4.88 -3.08 -28.65
CA VAL A 170 -5.86 -1.99 -28.69
C VAL A 170 -6.11 -1.55 -30.12
N LEU A 171 -5.06 -1.33 -30.93
CA LEU A 171 -5.21 -1.04 -32.37
C LEU A 171 -5.95 -2.17 -33.09
N GLY A 172 -5.64 -3.43 -32.76
CA GLY A 172 -6.35 -4.60 -33.28
C GLY A 172 -7.82 -4.61 -32.90
N LYS A 173 -8.15 -4.35 -31.63
CA LYS A 173 -9.53 -4.26 -31.13
C LYS A 173 -10.30 -3.10 -31.75
N ILE A 174 -9.70 -1.93 -31.88
CA ILE A 174 -10.31 -0.76 -32.55
C ILE A 174 -10.59 -1.09 -34.02
N SER A 175 -9.64 -1.72 -34.73
CA SER A 175 -9.85 -2.13 -36.13
C SER A 175 -10.94 -3.20 -36.28
N GLN A 176 -11.04 -4.15 -35.34
CA GLN A 176 -12.13 -5.11 -35.30
C GLN A 176 -13.48 -4.42 -35.03
N TYR A 177 -13.50 -3.44 -34.12
CA TYR A 177 -14.69 -2.68 -33.77
C TYR A 177 -15.19 -1.82 -34.94
N ASP A 178 -14.28 -1.13 -35.64
CA ASP A 178 -14.58 -0.35 -36.84
C ASP A 178 -15.20 -1.23 -37.95
N ARG A 179 -14.59 -2.39 -38.23
CA ARG A 179 -15.19 -3.38 -39.15
C ARG A 179 -16.56 -3.86 -38.70
N ASN A 180 -16.74 -4.11 -37.41
CA ASN A 180 -18.02 -4.53 -36.86
C ASN A 180 -19.09 -3.44 -37.03
N ILE A 181 -18.75 -2.17 -36.79
CA ILE A 181 -19.66 -1.04 -37.04
C ILE A 181 -20.05 -0.96 -38.51
N VAL A 182 -19.09 -1.13 -39.43
CA VAL A 182 -19.38 -1.12 -40.88
C VAL A 182 -20.34 -2.26 -41.25
N ASN A 183 -20.12 -3.47 -40.71
CA ASN A 183 -21.01 -4.61 -40.93
C ASN A 183 -22.42 -4.35 -40.37
N ILE A 184 -22.53 -3.83 -39.15
CA ILE A 184 -23.81 -3.43 -38.56
C ILE A 184 -24.47 -2.34 -39.42
N GLY A 185 -23.72 -1.40 -39.98
CA GLY A 185 -24.24 -0.40 -40.92
C GLY A 185 -24.85 -1.03 -42.18
N ASN A 186 -24.21 -2.06 -42.73
CA ASN A 186 -24.76 -2.83 -43.85
C ASN A 186 -26.02 -3.59 -43.46
N GLU A 187 -26.03 -4.26 -42.31
CA GLU A 187 -27.21 -4.97 -41.80
C GLU A 187 -28.36 -4.00 -41.49
N MET A 188 -28.08 -2.84 -40.91
CA MET A 188 -29.05 -1.77 -40.67
C MET A 188 -29.67 -1.29 -41.99
N LYS A 189 -28.87 -1.13 -43.04
CA LYS A 189 -29.37 -0.79 -44.37
C LYS A 189 -30.26 -1.88 -44.96
N VAL A 190 -29.94 -3.15 -44.72
CA VAL A 190 -30.80 -4.28 -45.10
C VAL A 190 -32.11 -4.25 -44.32
N LEU A 191 -32.06 -3.98 -43.01
CA LEU A 191 -33.25 -3.83 -42.17
C LEU A 191 -34.11 -2.65 -42.64
N GLU A 192 -33.50 -1.53 -43.03
CA GLU A 192 -34.21 -0.39 -43.63
C GLU A 192 -34.95 -0.82 -44.91
N GLN A 193 -34.29 -1.57 -45.80
CA GLN A 193 -34.94 -2.09 -47.01
C GLN A 193 -36.07 -3.07 -46.71
N VAL A 194 -35.89 -3.94 -45.71
CA VAL A 194 -36.95 -4.85 -45.26
C VAL A 194 -38.13 -4.06 -44.69
N PHE A 195 -37.85 -3.04 -43.87
CA PHE A 195 -38.87 -2.15 -43.33
C PHE A 195 -39.62 -1.42 -44.44
N GLN A 196 -38.92 -0.88 -45.45
CA GLN A 196 -39.56 -0.27 -46.63
C GLN A 196 -40.47 -1.27 -47.36
N LYS A 197 -39.97 -2.49 -47.59
CA LYS A 197 -40.74 -3.57 -48.24
C LYS A 197 -41.98 -4.00 -47.47
N ILE A 198 -41.99 -3.86 -46.14
CA ILE A 198 -43.14 -4.21 -45.28
C ILE A 198 -44.10 -3.01 -45.13
N MET A 199 -43.56 -1.80 -44.95
CA MET A 199 -44.36 -0.59 -44.74
C MET A 199 -45.22 -0.23 -45.94
N THR A 200 -44.72 -0.38 -47.15
CA THR A 200 -45.48 -0.06 -48.37
C THR A 200 -46.76 -0.91 -48.50
N PRO A 201 -46.71 -2.25 -48.51
CA PRO A 201 -47.92 -3.07 -48.61
C PRO A 201 -48.82 -2.92 -47.38
N LEU A 202 -48.28 -2.77 -46.17
CA LEU A 202 -49.14 -2.50 -45.00
C LEU A 202 -49.92 -1.19 -45.15
N THR A 203 -49.26 -0.12 -45.60
CA THR A 203 -49.91 1.17 -45.83
C THR A 203 -50.95 1.09 -46.94
N THR A 204 -50.66 0.38 -48.04
CA THR A 204 -51.61 0.15 -49.13
C THR A 204 -52.80 -0.69 -48.66
N ASN A 205 -52.55 -1.81 -47.98
CA ASN A 205 -53.59 -2.69 -47.45
C ASN A 205 -54.48 -1.97 -46.44
N ILE A 206 -53.91 -1.13 -45.56
CA ILE A 206 -54.69 -0.29 -44.62
C ILE A 206 -55.56 0.72 -45.37
N LYS A 207 -55.04 1.35 -46.43
CA LYS A 207 -55.83 2.28 -47.27
C LYS A 207 -56.96 1.57 -47.99
N GLU A 208 -56.73 0.38 -48.52
CA GLU A 208 -57.77 -0.45 -49.15
C GLU A 208 -58.82 -0.90 -48.13
N LEU A 209 -58.42 -1.38 -46.95
CA LEU A 209 -59.35 -1.71 -45.86
C LEU A 209 -60.19 -0.51 -45.44
N SER A 210 -59.56 0.66 -45.31
CA SER A 210 -60.26 1.91 -44.98
C SER A 210 -61.28 2.28 -46.04
N ARG A 211 -60.93 2.11 -47.33
CA ARG A 211 -61.82 2.35 -48.46
C ARG A 211 -62.99 1.36 -48.49
N ILE A 212 -62.73 0.06 -48.36
CA ILE A 212 -63.76 -0.98 -48.29
C ILE A 212 -64.72 -0.69 -47.13
N THR A 213 -64.19 -0.36 -45.95
CA THR A 213 -65.00 0.00 -44.78
C THR A 213 -65.86 1.24 -45.04
N LYS A 214 -65.34 2.23 -45.79
CA LYS A 214 -66.05 3.46 -46.11
C LYS A 214 -67.16 3.25 -47.14
N GLU A 215 -66.93 2.44 -48.16
CA GLU A 215 -67.94 2.03 -49.15
C GLU A 215 -69.06 1.24 -48.45
N LEU A 216 -68.70 0.28 -47.59
CA LEU A 216 -69.64 -0.55 -46.83
C LEU A 216 -70.43 0.26 -45.78
N LYS A 217 -69.87 1.37 -45.29
CA LYS A 217 -70.56 2.32 -44.40
C LYS A 217 -71.44 3.32 -45.18
N GLY A 218 -71.18 3.55 -46.47
CA GLY A 218 -71.95 4.43 -47.34
C GLY A 218 -73.17 3.78 -48.00
N GLU A 219 -73.26 2.45 -47.99
CA GLU A 219 -74.36 1.66 -48.56
C GLU A 219 -75.55 1.47 -47.59
N LYS A 220 -75.90 2.50 -46.83
CA LYS A 220 -77.14 2.58 -46.05
C LYS A 220 -77.92 3.85 -46.34
#